data_AF-A0A023IP25-F1
#
_entry.id   AF-A0A023IP25-F1
#
_cell.length_a   1.000
_cell.length_b   1.000
_cell.length_c   1.000
_cell.angle_alpha   90.00
_cell.angle_beta   90.00
_cell.angle_gamma   90.00
#
_symmetry.space_group_name_H-M   'P 1'
#
loop_
_entity.id
_entity.type
_entity.pdbx_description
1 polymer ?
#
loop_
_entity_poly.entity_id
_entity_poly.type
_entity_poly.pdbx_seq_one_letter_code
_entity_poly.pdbx_strand_id
1 'polypeptide(L)'
;MMNNFEERRRELGLECAILIADFHYLINLNSYIKLIENFLGHKIDIEEFDETFCEMRDLDCARECKWEEMLYIIDNLELKQFQGLSSVISKLFTDLDVFEPNSLLREDYEIDEEELRIFVAEALSKLRNYCD
;
A
#
# COMPACT_ATOMS: atom_id res chain seq x y z
N MET A 1 27.94 23.11 5.18
CA MET A 1 28.48 23.00 3.82
C MET A 1 27.53 22.05 3.10
N MET A 2 26.65 22.57 2.25
CA MET A 2 25.67 21.75 1.51
C MET A 2 26.45 20.83 0.59
N ASN A 3 26.45 19.53 0.90
CA ASN A 3 26.87 18.51 -0.05
C ASN A 3 26.05 18.73 -1.32
N ASN A 4 26.74 18.82 -2.46
CA ASN A 4 26.12 19.07 -3.74
C ASN A 4 25.16 17.91 -4.01
N PHE A 5 23.88 18.16 -3.84
CA PHE A 5 22.79 17.18 -3.97
C PHE A 5 22.91 16.38 -5.27
N GLU A 6 23.41 17.03 -6.31
CA GLU A 6 23.72 16.45 -7.63
C GLU A 6 24.79 15.35 -7.62
N GLU A 7 25.82 15.45 -6.77
CA GLU A 7 26.85 14.41 -6.63
C GLU A 7 26.31 13.17 -5.93
N ARG A 8 25.63 13.34 -4.78
CA ARG A 8 24.99 12.21 -4.06
C ARG A 8 23.92 11.52 -4.90
N ARG A 9 23.15 12.28 -5.68
CA ARG A 9 22.14 11.76 -6.61
C ARG A 9 22.76 10.83 -7.65
N ARG A 10 23.91 11.20 -8.23
CA ARG A 10 24.63 10.35 -9.20
C ARG A 10 25.29 9.14 -8.55
N GLU A 11 25.87 9.30 -7.35
CA GLU A 11 26.48 8.20 -6.60
C GLU A 11 25.47 7.09 -6.25
N LEU A 12 24.21 7.45 -6.02
CA LEU A 12 23.10 6.52 -5.75
C LEU A 12 22.40 6.01 -7.03
N GLY A 13 22.82 6.43 -8.23
CA GLY A 13 22.20 6.01 -9.49
C GLY A 13 20.78 6.57 -9.72
N LEU A 14 20.42 7.65 -9.04
CA LEU A 14 19.07 8.20 -9.00
C LEU A 14 18.88 9.25 -10.10
N GLU A 15 18.70 8.80 -11.36
CA GLU A 15 18.26 9.71 -12.43
C GLU A 15 16.81 10.15 -12.19
N CYS A 16 16.59 11.47 -12.22
CA CYS A 16 15.36 12.14 -11.81
C CYS A 16 14.16 11.80 -12.71
N ALA A 17 13.48 10.69 -12.40
CA ALA A 17 12.11 10.33 -12.78
C ALA A 17 11.66 9.12 -11.94
N ILE A 18 11.88 9.17 -10.62
CA ILE A 18 11.78 7.98 -9.77
C ILE A 18 10.32 7.69 -9.44
N LEU A 19 9.74 6.89 -10.32
CA LEU A 19 8.77 5.86 -9.96
C LEU A 19 9.41 5.03 -8.84
N ILE A 20 8.93 5.16 -7.60
CA ILE A 20 9.23 4.12 -6.61
C ILE A 20 8.22 3.02 -6.83
N ALA A 21 8.66 2.03 -7.61
CA ALA A 21 8.00 0.73 -7.67
C ALA A 21 8.57 -0.16 -6.56
N ASP A 22 7.68 -0.86 -5.85
CA ASP A 22 8.03 -2.03 -5.03
C ASP A 22 9.07 -1.78 -3.94
N PHE A 23 8.89 -0.70 -3.15
CA PHE A 23 9.74 -0.39 -2.00
C PHE A 23 9.53 -1.34 -0.81
N HIS A 24 8.58 -2.26 -0.91
CA HIS A 24 8.22 -3.22 0.12
C HIS A 24 8.31 -4.64 -0.40
N TYR A 25 9.12 -5.47 0.25
CA TYR A 25 9.16 -6.90 -0.05
C TYR A 25 7.92 -7.60 0.53
N LEU A 26 6.93 -7.87 -0.33
CA LEU A 26 5.71 -8.58 0.03
C LEU A 26 5.98 -10.09 0.02
N ILE A 27 6.02 -10.70 1.21
CA ILE A 27 6.54 -12.07 1.38
C ILE A 27 5.57 -13.11 0.80
N ASN A 28 4.28 -12.77 0.71
CA ASN A 28 3.27 -13.71 0.25
C ASN A 28 2.10 -13.03 -0.47
N LEU A 29 2.35 -12.51 -1.67
CA LEU A 29 1.31 -11.96 -2.57
C LEU A 29 0.10 -12.90 -2.71
N ASN A 30 0.34 -14.21 -2.82
CA ASN A 30 -0.73 -15.21 -2.92
C ASN A 30 -1.65 -15.22 -1.69
N SER A 31 -1.13 -14.90 -0.51
CA SER A 31 -1.95 -14.81 0.70
C SER A 31 -2.83 -13.56 0.69
N TYR A 32 -2.31 -12.41 0.23
CA TYR A 32 -3.13 -11.20 0.07
C TYR A 32 -4.25 -11.42 -0.94
N ILE A 33 -3.93 -12.03 -2.08
CA ILE A 33 -4.92 -12.38 -3.11
C ILE A 33 -6.01 -13.28 -2.53
N LYS A 34 -5.62 -14.34 -1.82
CA LYS A 34 -6.58 -15.28 -1.23
C LYS A 34 -7.48 -14.62 -0.18
N LEU A 35 -6.91 -13.75 0.66
CA LEU A 35 -7.67 -12.99 1.66
C LEU A 35 -8.70 -12.09 0.97
N ILE A 36 -8.27 -11.31 -0.03
CA ILE A 36 -9.14 -10.44 -0.82
C ILE A 36 -10.24 -11.24 -1.53
N GLU A 37 -9.91 -12.37 -2.15
CA GLU A 37 -10.88 -13.25 -2.81
C GLU A 37 -11.92 -13.81 -1.83
N ASN A 38 -11.53 -14.10 -0.60
CA ASN A 38 -12.46 -14.56 0.42
C ASN A 38 -13.41 -13.44 0.86
N PHE A 39 -12.91 -12.21 1.04
CA PHE A 39 -13.74 -11.06 1.40
C PHE A 39 -14.73 -10.70 0.29
N LEU A 40 -14.26 -10.59 -0.96
CA LEU A 40 -15.13 -10.34 -2.12
C LEU A 40 -16.12 -11.49 -2.37
N GLY A 41 -15.73 -12.72 -2.03
CA GLY A 41 -16.58 -13.90 -2.09
C GLY A 41 -17.56 -14.06 -0.91
N HIS A 42 -17.64 -13.08 -0.01
CA HIS A 42 -18.45 -13.11 1.22
C HIS A 42 -18.21 -14.35 2.09
N LYS A 43 -16.99 -14.90 2.08
CA LYS A 43 -16.60 -16.04 2.93
C LYS A 43 -16.12 -15.60 4.30
N ILE A 44 -15.64 -14.37 4.39
CA ILE A 44 -15.22 -13.67 5.60
C ILE A 44 -15.89 -12.29 5.61
N ASP A 45 -16.11 -11.75 6.80
CA ASP A 45 -16.66 -10.39 6.97
C ASP A 45 -15.56 -9.33 6.98
N ILE A 46 -15.97 -8.06 7.17
CA ILE A 46 -15.05 -6.92 7.14
C ILE A 46 -14.11 -6.88 8.35
N GLU A 47 -14.57 -7.32 9.52
CA GLU A 47 -13.74 -7.35 10.74
C GLU A 47 -12.62 -8.37 10.56
N GLU A 48 -12.93 -9.58 10.10
CA GLU A 48 -11.92 -10.62 9.82
C GLU A 48 -10.97 -10.21 8.69
N PHE A 49 -11.48 -9.52 7.66
CA PHE A 49 -10.66 -9.01 6.57
C PHE A 49 -9.66 -7.97 7.04
N ASP A 50 -10.12 -6.96 7.77
CA ASP A 50 -9.29 -5.84 8.25
C ASP A 50 -8.20 -6.31 9.21
N GLU A 51 -8.58 -7.10 10.22
CA GLU A 51 -7.64 -7.65 11.21
C GLU A 51 -6.55 -8.48 10.53
N THR A 52 -6.93 -9.42 9.67
CA THR A 52 -5.97 -10.29 8.98
C THR A 52 -5.08 -9.50 8.01
N PHE A 53 -5.64 -8.52 7.31
CA PHE A 53 -4.87 -7.70 6.37
C PHE A 53 -3.82 -6.87 7.10
N CYS A 54 -4.19 -6.25 8.23
CA CYS A 54 -3.29 -5.46 9.07
C CYS A 54 -2.16 -6.33 9.64
N GLU A 55 -2.47 -7.52 10.17
CA GLU A 55 -1.45 -8.45 10.68
C GLU A 55 -0.45 -8.88 9.60
N MET A 56 -0.93 -9.18 8.39
CA MET A 56 -0.08 -9.54 7.27
C MET A 56 0.85 -8.40 6.87
N ARG A 57 0.32 -7.17 6.82
CA ARG A 57 1.10 -5.96 6.52
C ARG A 57 2.16 -5.70 7.57
N ASP A 58 1.82 -5.84 8.86
CA ASP A 58 2.78 -5.65 9.95
C ASP A 58 3.94 -6.64 9.88
N LEU A 59 3.67 -7.91 9.53
CA LEU A 59 4.71 -8.92 9.33
C LEU A 59 5.62 -8.60 8.15
N ASP A 60 5.07 -8.08 7.05
CA ASP A 60 5.87 -7.60 5.92
C ASP A 60 6.68 -6.36 6.33
N CYS A 61 6.12 -5.43 7.10
CA CYS A 61 6.79 -4.20 7.54
C CYS A 61 7.90 -4.46 8.56
N ALA A 62 7.71 -5.40 9.47
CA ALA A 62 8.70 -5.77 10.48
C ALA A 62 10.00 -6.34 9.89
N ARG A 63 9.99 -6.79 8.63
CA ARG A 63 11.14 -7.40 7.97
C ARG A 63 11.99 -6.44 7.14
N GLU A 64 11.54 -5.21 6.91
CA GLU A 64 12.33 -4.17 6.24
C GLU A 64 12.46 -2.90 7.10
N CYS A 65 13.63 -2.75 7.75
CA CYS A 65 14.05 -1.52 8.44
C CYS A 65 14.46 -0.41 7.45
N LYS A 66 13.64 -0.09 6.45
CA LYS A 66 13.92 0.98 5.47
C LYS A 66 12.92 2.11 5.48
N TRP A 67 11.97 2.10 6.42
CA TRP A 67 11.03 3.20 6.64
C TRP A 67 11.71 4.58 6.72
N GLU A 68 12.85 4.66 7.41
CA GLU A 68 13.62 5.91 7.56
C GLU A 68 14.27 6.35 6.23
N GLU A 69 14.75 5.39 5.42
CA GLU A 69 15.25 5.65 4.06
C GLU A 69 14.10 6.08 3.13
N MET A 70 12.93 5.47 3.28
CA MET A 70 11.73 5.79 2.50
C MET A 70 11.19 7.19 2.85
N LEU A 71 11.09 7.53 4.14
CA LEU A 71 10.76 8.89 4.59
C LEU A 71 11.75 9.92 4.07
N TYR A 72 13.04 9.62 4.20
CA TYR A 72 14.09 10.49 3.69
C TYR A 72 13.91 10.73 2.19
N ILE A 73 13.57 9.69 1.44
CA ILE A 73 13.28 9.77 0.00
C ILE A 73 12.00 10.60 -0.27
N ILE A 74 10.92 10.42 0.47
CA ILE A 74 9.67 11.20 0.33
C ILE A 74 9.90 12.68 0.61
N ASP A 75 10.53 13.00 1.75
CA ASP A 75 10.74 14.37 2.22
C ASP A 75 11.73 15.13 1.35
N ASN A 76 12.72 14.44 0.74
CA ASN A 76 13.80 15.09 0.00
C ASN A 76 13.68 14.99 -1.53
N LEU A 77 12.85 14.11 -2.08
CA LEU A 77 12.72 13.91 -3.53
C LEU A 77 11.38 14.38 -4.11
N GLU A 78 10.54 15.10 -3.34
CA GLU A 78 9.21 15.57 -3.76
C GLU A 78 8.44 14.50 -4.54
N LEU A 79 8.35 13.29 -3.97
CA LEU A 79 7.71 12.17 -4.64
C LEU A 79 6.24 12.48 -4.92
N LYS A 80 5.89 12.51 -6.22
CA LYS A 80 4.51 12.80 -6.65
C LYS A 80 3.66 11.55 -6.84
N GLN A 81 4.28 10.37 -7.03
CA GLN A 81 3.58 9.12 -7.35
C GLN A 81 4.34 7.87 -6.90
N PHE A 82 3.64 6.94 -6.27
CA PHE A 82 4.08 5.56 -6.04
C PHE A 82 3.44 4.65 -7.09
N GLN A 83 4.17 3.65 -7.57
CA GLN A 83 3.64 2.61 -8.47
C GLN A 83 4.09 1.23 -7.97
N GLY A 84 3.71 0.17 -8.68
CA GLY A 84 4.08 -1.18 -8.26
C GLY A 84 3.13 -1.78 -7.23
N LEU A 85 3.41 -3.01 -6.85
CA LEU A 85 2.70 -3.83 -5.90
C LEU A 85 2.56 -3.15 -4.52
N SER A 86 3.64 -2.56 -4.00
CA SER A 86 3.61 -1.87 -2.70
C SER A 86 2.65 -0.67 -2.70
N SER A 87 2.48 0.01 -3.85
CA SER A 87 1.51 1.11 -3.97
C SER A 87 0.06 0.63 -3.89
N VAL A 88 -0.23 -0.55 -4.46
CA VAL A 88 -1.57 -1.16 -4.43
C VAL A 88 -1.94 -1.56 -3.01
N ILE A 89 -1.03 -2.25 -2.31
CA ILE A 89 -1.23 -2.68 -0.92
C ILE A 89 -1.33 -1.47 0.02
N SER A 90 -0.48 -0.45 -0.15
CA SER A 90 -0.53 0.75 0.69
C SER A 90 -1.81 1.55 0.48
N LYS A 91 -2.31 1.65 -0.76
CA LYS A 91 -3.58 2.30 -1.05
C LYS A 91 -4.74 1.56 -0.37
N LEU A 92 -4.77 0.23 -0.48
CA LEU A 92 -5.79 -0.58 0.18
C LEU A 92 -5.76 -0.41 1.71
N PHE A 93 -4.57 -0.31 2.31
CA PHE A 93 -4.44 0.01 3.73
C PHE A 93 -5.06 1.37 4.07
N THR A 94 -4.76 2.41 3.29
CA THR A 94 -5.36 3.74 3.53
C THR A 94 -6.87 3.76 3.30
N ASP A 95 -7.38 2.91 2.40
CA ASP A 95 -8.82 2.77 2.18
C ASP A 95 -9.51 2.10 3.38
N LEU A 96 -8.84 1.13 4.03
CA LEU A 96 -9.30 0.54 5.28
C LEU A 96 -9.23 1.53 6.46
N ASP A 97 -8.20 2.37 6.54
CA ASP A 97 -8.04 3.36 7.61
C ASP A 97 -9.15 4.43 7.63
N VAL A 98 -9.76 4.71 6.47
CA VAL A 98 -10.87 5.66 6.32
C VAL A 98 -12.23 4.98 6.16
N PHE A 99 -12.32 3.67 6.43
CA PHE A 99 -13.59 2.95 6.40
C PHE A 99 -14.35 3.15 7.72
N GLU A 100 -15.62 3.54 7.62
CA GLU A 100 -16.52 3.64 8.78
C GLU A 100 -17.84 2.94 8.44
N PRO A 101 -18.17 1.77 9.04
CA PRO A 101 -19.39 1.03 8.71
C PRO A 101 -20.68 1.76 9.13
N ASN A 102 -20.62 2.63 10.14
CA ASN A 102 -21.76 3.32 10.69
C ASN A 102 -22.05 4.64 9.96
N SER A 103 -23.10 4.65 9.15
CA SER A 103 -23.56 5.86 8.42
C SER A 103 -23.84 7.10 9.28
N LEU A 104 -24.05 6.95 10.59
CA LEU A 104 -24.27 8.08 11.51
C LEU A 104 -22.98 8.69 12.05
N LEU A 105 -21.88 7.93 12.00
CA LEU A 105 -20.55 8.36 12.44
C LEU A 105 -19.65 8.73 11.27
N ARG A 106 -19.94 8.19 10.08
CA ARG A 106 -19.17 8.39 8.85
C ARG A 106 -19.06 9.86 8.47
N GLU A 107 -17.82 10.35 8.37
CA GLU A 107 -17.50 11.69 7.87
C GLU A 107 -17.46 11.73 6.33
N ASP A 108 -17.50 12.93 5.74
CA ASP A 108 -17.59 13.13 4.28
C ASP A 108 -16.38 12.55 3.49
N TYR A 109 -15.24 12.31 4.16
CA TYR A 109 -14.05 11.73 3.54
C TYR A 109 -13.95 10.21 3.74
N GLU A 110 -14.80 9.62 4.59
CA GLU A 110 -14.79 8.21 4.96
C GLU A 110 -15.67 7.40 4.00
N ILE A 111 -15.34 6.13 3.84
CA ILE A 111 -15.96 5.26 2.85
C ILE A 111 -16.81 4.18 3.49
N ASP A 112 -17.79 3.71 2.74
CA ASP A 112 -18.67 2.63 3.14
C ASP A 112 -18.22 1.25 2.64
N GLU A 113 -18.96 0.20 3.01
CA GLU A 113 -18.58 -1.17 2.65
C GLU A 113 -18.72 -1.43 1.14
N GLU A 114 -19.68 -0.79 0.47
CA GLU A 114 -19.87 -0.93 -0.97
C GLU A 114 -18.70 -0.29 -1.72
N GLU A 115 -18.31 0.93 -1.33
CA GLU A 115 -17.14 1.63 -1.86
C GLU A 115 -15.84 0.85 -1.59
N LEU A 116 -15.66 0.37 -0.36
CA LEU A 116 -14.49 -0.44 -0.01
C LEU A 116 -14.43 -1.72 -0.85
N ARG A 117 -15.55 -2.42 -1.07
CA ARG A 117 -15.59 -3.61 -1.94
C ARG A 117 -15.20 -3.29 -3.38
N ILE A 118 -15.58 -2.13 -3.89
CA ILE A 118 -15.16 -1.67 -5.22
C ILE A 118 -13.63 -1.47 -5.25
N PHE A 119 -13.07 -0.76 -4.26
CA PHE A 119 -11.62 -0.50 -4.21
C PHE A 119 -10.80 -1.77 -4.01
N VAL A 120 -11.29 -2.70 -3.17
CA VAL A 120 -10.69 -4.02 -2.98
C VAL A 120 -10.70 -4.83 -4.28
N ALA A 121 -11.78 -4.77 -5.06
CA ALA A 121 -11.86 -5.44 -6.37
C ALA A 121 -10.88 -4.84 -7.39
N GLU A 122 -10.72 -3.51 -7.41
CA GLU A 122 -9.71 -2.85 -8.23
C GLU A 122 -8.29 -3.24 -7.82
N ALA A 123 -8.02 -3.30 -6.51
CA ALA A 123 -6.75 -3.75 -5.97
C ALA A 123 -6.46 -5.18 -6.41
N LEU A 124 -7.42 -6.11 -6.27
CA LEU A 124 -7.27 -7.50 -6.74
C LEU A 124 -6.92 -7.59 -8.22
N SER A 125 -7.58 -6.80 -9.07
CA SER A 125 -7.29 -6.77 -10.50
C SER A 125 -5.86 -6.31 -10.77
N LYS A 126 -5.34 -5.34 -10.02
CA LYS A 126 -3.96 -4.87 -10.14
C LYS A 126 -2.98 -5.92 -9.63
N LEU A 127 -3.23 -6.51 -8.46
CA LEU A 127 -2.37 -7.53 -7.85
C LEU A 127 -2.18 -8.75 -8.76
N ARG A 128 -3.24 -9.20 -9.45
CA ARG A 128 -3.16 -10.33 -10.39
C ARG A 128 -2.20 -10.07 -11.55
N ASN A 129 -2.04 -8.83 -12.00
CA ASN A 129 -1.08 -8.48 -13.05
C ASN A 129 0.39 -8.59 -12.60
N TYR A 130 0.66 -8.75 -11.30
CA TYR A 130 2.00 -8.98 -10.75
C TYR A 130 2.28 -10.47 -10.45
N CYS A 131 1.32 -11.37 -10.71
CA CYS A 131 1.50 -12.81 -10.57
C CYS A 131 1.97 -13.50 -11.87
N ASP A 132 2.00 -12.78 -13.00
CA ASP A 132 2.46 -13.25 -14.32
C ASP A 132 3.92 -12.87 -14.58
#